data_AF-A0A1H1M2P8-F1
#
_entry.id   AF-A0A1H1M2P8-F1
#
_cell.length_a   1.000
_cell.length_b   1.000
_cell.length_c   1.000
_cell.angle_alpha   90.00
_cell.angle_beta   90.00
_cell.angle_gamma   90.00
#
_symmetry.space_group_name_H-M   'P 1'
#
loop_
_entity.id
_entity.type
_entity.pdbx_description
1 polymer ?
#
loop_
_entity_poly.entity_id
_entity_poly.type
_entity_poly.pdbx_seq_one_letter_code
_entity_poly.pdbx_strand_id
1 'polypeptide(L)'
;MKNFRELYCTQRRIPVERFERDLVSRSLHRHAKPIYWLLGLNRDYVSPDFEFVRGVGELRNRREFRDEAAEFHYHPHNRGLLRSVLKLRVSTHRLQRIFETEIEEHGSRPPM
;
A
#
# COMPACT_ATOMS: atom_id res chain seq x y z
N MET A 1 -3.40 15.71 -13.35
CA MET A 1 -3.35 15.47 -11.89
C MET A 1 -2.39 14.33 -11.66
N LYS A 2 -1.38 14.52 -10.81
CA LYS A 2 -0.40 13.46 -10.50
C LYS A 2 -1.10 12.31 -9.76
N ASN A 3 -0.70 11.07 -10.03
CA ASN A 3 -1.22 9.91 -9.28
C ASN A 3 -0.49 9.76 -7.93
N PHE A 4 -1.03 8.94 -7.03
CA PHE A 4 -0.44 8.76 -5.70
C PHE A 4 1.03 8.30 -5.76
N ARG A 5 1.40 7.43 -6.70
CA ARG A 5 2.78 6.96 -6.91
C ARG A 5 3.74 8.13 -7.14
N GLU A 6 3.40 9.03 -8.05
CA GLU A 6 4.21 10.21 -8.38
C GLU A 6 4.34 11.15 -7.16
N LEU A 7 3.23 11.39 -6.46
CA LEU A 7 3.20 12.25 -5.28
C LEU A 7 4.10 11.69 -4.17
N TYR A 8 3.89 10.42 -3.83
CA TYR A 8 4.63 9.71 -2.80
C TYR A 8 6.14 9.67 -3.08
N CYS A 9 6.53 9.35 -4.31
CA CYS A 9 7.94 9.27 -4.70
C CYS A 9 8.61 10.65 -4.66
N THR A 10 7.93 11.69 -5.15
CA THR A 10 8.42 13.08 -5.12
C THR A 10 8.65 13.53 -3.68
N GLN A 11 7.67 13.31 -2.81
CA GLN A 11 7.71 13.77 -1.44
C GLN A 11 8.78 13.06 -0.60
N ARG A 12 8.95 11.75 -0.82
CA ARG A 12 9.93 10.93 -0.07
C ARG A 12 11.30 10.86 -0.72
N ARG A 13 11.47 11.49 -1.88
CA ARG A 13 12.71 11.47 -2.68
C ARG A 13 13.19 10.05 -2.93
N ILE A 14 12.26 9.15 -3.25
CA ILE A 14 12.57 7.77 -3.60
C ILE A 14 12.35 7.56 -5.11
N PRO A 15 13.17 6.69 -5.73
CA PRO A 15 12.97 6.32 -7.13
C PRO A 15 11.71 5.45 -7.27
N VAL A 16 11.03 5.53 -8.41
CA VAL A 16 9.72 4.90 -8.65
C VAL A 16 9.80 3.37 -8.51
N GLU A 17 10.94 2.78 -8.82
CA GLU A 17 11.18 1.34 -8.71
C GLU A 17 11.18 0.85 -7.24
N ARG A 18 11.38 1.77 -6.28
CA ARG A 18 11.31 1.47 -4.85
C ARG A 18 9.93 1.72 -4.24
N PHE A 19 9.01 2.32 -4.99
CA PHE A 19 7.68 2.68 -4.51
C PHE A 19 6.99 1.51 -3.83
N GLU A 20 6.83 0.39 -4.55
CA GLU A 20 6.03 -0.73 -4.07
C GLU A 20 6.63 -1.34 -2.80
N ARG A 21 7.94 -1.57 -2.80
CA ARG A 21 8.67 -2.14 -1.64
C ARG A 21 8.61 -1.23 -0.41
N ASP A 22 8.81 0.07 -0.59
CA ASP A 22 8.77 1.03 0.51
C ASP A 22 7.35 1.16 1.09
N LEU A 23 6.35 1.26 0.20
CA LEU A 23 4.97 1.41 0.62
C LEU A 23 4.46 0.17 1.34
N VAL A 24 4.71 -1.04 0.81
CA VAL A 24 4.40 -2.31 1.50
C VAL A 24 5.01 -2.30 2.90
N SER A 25 6.33 -2.08 3.02
CA SER A 25 7.03 -2.10 4.31
C SER A 25 6.44 -1.13 5.36
N ARG A 26 6.00 0.06 4.93
CA ARG A 26 5.40 1.07 5.83
C ARG A 26 3.97 0.74 6.24
N SER A 27 3.23 0.09 5.35
CA SER A 27 1.83 -0.25 5.53
C SER A 27 1.61 -1.63 6.15
N LEU A 28 2.64 -2.47 6.28
CA LEU A 28 2.60 -3.70 7.09
C LEU A 28 2.23 -3.44 8.56
N HIS A 29 1.57 -4.42 9.17
CA HIS A 29 1.42 -4.48 10.62
C HIS A 29 2.80 -4.57 11.29
N ARG A 30 2.97 -3.92 12.45
CA ARG A 30 4.26 -3.82 13.14
C ARG A 30 4.86 -5.19 13.45
N HIS A 31 4.04 -6.12 13.95
CA HIS A 31 4.44 -7.50 14.25
C HIS A 31 4.66 -8.34 12.98
N ALA A 32 4.01 -7.96 11.87
CA ALA A 32 4.15 -8.67 10.60
C ALA A 32 5.47 -8.36 9.91
N LYS A 33 6.10 -7.20 10.13
CA LYS A 33 7.35 -6.80 9.43
C LYS A 33 8.46 -7.86 9.42
N PRO A 34 8.91 -8.41 10.57
CA PRO A 34 9.98 -9.41 10.57
C PRO A 34 9.55 -10.71 9.88
N ILE A 35 8.31 -11.15 10.11
CA ILE A 35 7.78 -12.40 9.56
C ILE A 35 7.57 -12.28 8.04
N TYR A 36 7.11 -11.11 7.59
CA TYR A 36 6.87 -10.82 6.18
C TYR A 36 8.17 -10.85 5.36
N TRP A 37 9.29 -10.44 5.96
CA TRP A 37 10.60 -10.56 5.30
C TRP A 37 11.00 -12.03 5.07
N LEU A 38 10.74 -12.91 6.04
CA LEU A 38 10.95 -14.36 5.87
C LEU A 38 10.02 -14.95 4.80
N LEU A 39 8.76 -14.52 4.79
CA LEU A 39 7.77 -14.95 3.80
C LEU A 39 8.02 -14.37 2.40
N GLY A 40 8.86 -13.34 2.27
CA GLY A 40 9.23 -12.71 1.00
C GLY A 40 9.95 -13.64 0.01
N LEU A 41 10.40 -14.82 0.45
CA LEU A 41 10.89 -15.88 -0.43
C LEU A 41 9.76 -16.57 -1.21
N ASN A 42 8.53 -16.54 -0.68
CA ASN A 42 7.36 -17.07 -1.36
C ASN A 42 6.66 -15.94 -2.13
N ARG A 43 6.90 -15.88 -3.45
CA ARG A 43 6.33 -14.85 -4.33
C ARG A 43 4.81 -14.86 -4.34
N ASP A 44 4.19 -16.04 -4.32
CA ASP A 44 2.73 -16.18 -4.34
C ASP A 44 2.08 -15.66 -3.05
N TYR A 45 2.82 -15.73 -1.93
CA TYR A 45 2.35 -15.20 -0.67
C TYR A 45 2.31 -13.66 -0.67
N VAL A 46 3.35 -13.01 -1.22
CA VAL A 46 3.49 -11.55 -1.20
C VAL A 46 2.84 -10.87 -2.40
N SER A 47 2.59 -11.58 -3.51
CA SER A 47 2.04 -10.99 -4.74
C SER A 47 0.76 -10.18 -4.53
N PRO A 48 -0.25 -10.61 -3.71
CA PRO A 48 -1.47 -9.83 -3.56
C PRO A 48 -1.24 -8.48 -2.88
N ASP A 49 -0.20 -8.39 -2.02
CA ASP A 49 0.17 -7.14 -1.36
C ASP A 49 0.81 -6.15 -2.33
N PHE A 50 1.69 -6.64 -3.21
CA PHE A 50 2.34 -5.84 -4.24
C PHE A 50 1.36 -5.41 -5.33
N GLU A 51 0.45 -6.29 -5.75
CA GLU A 51 -0.62 -5.96 -6.70
C GLU A 51 -1.55 -4.88 -6.15
N PHE A 52 -1.99 -5.02 -4.90
CA PHE A 52 -2.80 -3.99 -4.23
C PHE A 52 -2.06 -2.65 -4.12
N VAL A 53 -0.79 -2.67 -3.71
CA VAL A 53 0.03 -1.44 -3.62
C VAL A 53 0.25 -0.80 -5.00
N ARG A 54 0.43 -1.61 -6.04
CA ARG A 54 0.54 -1.14 -7.42
C ARG A 54 -0.76 -0.47 -7.88
N GLY A 55 -1.92 -1.08 -7.61
CA GLY A 55 -3.23 -0.49 -7.88
C GLY A 55 -3.41 0.84 -7.16
N VAL A 56 -3.11 0.88 -5.86
CA VAL A 56 -3.14 2.11 -5.04
C VAL A 56 -2.25 3.22 -5.60
N GLY A 57 -1.12 2.88 -6.23
CA GLY A 57 -0.22 3.83 -6.88
C GLY A 57 -0.86 4.66 -7.98
N GLU A 58 -1.85 4.12 -8.69
CA GLU A 58 -2.51 4.79 -9.81
C GLU A 58 -3.69 5.66 -9.39
N LEU A 59 -4.10 5.56 -8.13
CA LEU A 59 -5.28 6.25 -7.62
C LEU A 59 -5.00 7.73 -7.37
N ARG A 60 -6.07 8.50 -7.44
CA ARG A 60 -6.04 9.96 -7.40
C ARG A 60 -6.90 10.55 -6.30
N ASN A 61 -7.82 9.77 -5.74
CA ASN A 61 -8.69 10.24 -4.68
C ASN A 61 -9.08 9.13 -3.69
N ARG A 62 -9.63 9.56 -2.56
CA ARG A 62 -10.03 8.68 -1.45
C ARG A 62 -11.15 7.69 -1.81
N ARG A 63 -12.03 8.05 -2.75
CA ARG A 63 -13.13 7.17 -3.17
C ARG A 63 -12.57 5.96 -3.90
N GLU A 64 -11.69 6.19 -4.87
CA GLU A 64 -10.97 5.13 -5.59
C GLU A 64 -10.20 4.22 -4.62
N PHE A 65 -9.54 4.80 -3.60
CA PHE A 65 -8.84 4.02 -2.59
C PHE A 65 -9.77 3.08 -1.81
N ARG A 66 -10.98 3.54 -1.46
CA ARG A 66 -11.94 2.72 -0.74
C ARG A 66 -12.41 1.53 -1.57
N ASP A 67 -12.61 1.73 -2.86
CA ASP A 67 -13.06 0.67 -3.77
C ASP A 67 -11.96 -0.40 -3.93
N GLU A 68 -10.72 0.04 -4.19
CA GLU A 68 -9.53 -0.83 -4.27
C GLU A 68 -9.29 -1.60 -2.95
N ALA A 69 -9.41 -0.93 -1.80
CA ALA A 69 -9.23 -1.55 -0.49
C ALA A 69 -10.31 -2.57 -0.16
N ALA A 70 -11.55 -2.38 -0.64
CA ALA A 70 -12.62 -3.35 -0.49
C ALA A 70 -12.34 -4.60 -1.32
N GLU A 71 -11.93 -4.43 -2.59
CA GLU A 71 -11.53 -5.54 -3.46
C GLU A 71 -10.39 -6.35 -2.85
N PHE A 72 -9.34 -5.67 -2.36
CA PHE A 72 -8.25 -6.34 -1.64
C PHE A 72 -8.77 -7.09 -0.41
N HIS A 73 -9.66 -6.51 0.39
CA HIS A 73 -10.17 -7.17 1.60
C HIS A 73 -10.93 -8.47 1.29
N TYR A 74 -11.74 -8.49 0.23
CA TYR A 74 -12.57 -9.64 -0.14
C TYR A 74 -11.85 -10.67 -1.05
N HIS A 75 -10.65 -10.35 -1.53
CA HIS A 75 -9.87 -11.22 -2.39
C HIS A 75 -9.65 -12.62 -1.76
N PRO A 76 -9.87 -13.73 -2.50
CA PRO A 76 -9.76 -15.09 -1.97
C PRO A 76 -8.43 -15.40 -1.29
N HIS A 77 -7.33 -14.83 -1.80
CA HIS A 77 -5.98 -15.02 -1.25
C HIS A 77 -5.81 -14.43 0.16
N ASN A 78 -6.71 -13.56 0.61
CA ASN A 78 -6.66 -12.96 1.96
C ASN A 78 -7.42 -13.76 3.03
N ARG A 79 -7.95 -14.95 2.70
CA ARG A 79 -8.75 -15.77 3.63
C ARG A 79 -7.92 -16.72 4.52
N GLY A 80 -6.70 -17.08 4.13
CA GLY A 80 -5.86 -18.05 4.87
C GLY A 80 -5.41 -17.55 6.25
N LEU A 81 -5.18 -18.47 7.20
CA LEU A 81 -4.86 -18.17 8.62
C LEU A 81 -3.77 -17.11 8.82
N LEU A 82 -2.68 -17.17 8.05
CA LEU A 82 -1.58 -16.19 8.13
C LEU A 82 -2.02 -14.76 7.79
N ARG A 83 -2.87 -14.61 6.76
CA ARG A 83 -3.29 -13.32 6.21
C ARG A 83 -4.55 -12.77 6.90
N SER A 84 -5.48 -13.65 7.28
CA SER A 84 -6.75 -13.29 7.94
C SER A 84 -6.62 -13.18 9.46
N VAL A 85 -5.99 -14.15 10.11
CA VAL A 85 -5.89 -14.23 11.59
C VAL A 85 -4.64 -13.52 12.10
N LEU A 86 -3.46 -13.90 11.61
CA LEU A 86 -2.19 -13.31 12.05
C LEU A 86 -1.90 -11.94 11.43
N LYS A 87 -2.70 -11.52 10.43
CA LYS A 87 -2.58 -10.24 9.73
C LYS A 87 -1.18 -10.02 9.15
N LEU A 88 -0.56 -11.07 8.62
CA LEU A 88 0.76 -11.04 7.98
C LEU A 88 0.67 -10.48 6.54
N ARG A 89 0.05 -9.32 6.40
CA ARG A 89 -0.24 -8.65 5.12
C ARG A 89 -0.22 -7.13 5.27
N VAL A 90 -0.41 -6.41 4.16
CA VAL A 90 -0.60 -4.96 4.24
C VAL A 90 -1.84 -4.58 5.04
N SER A 91 -1.70 -3.57 5.90
CA SER A 91 -2.82 -2.97 6.62
C SER A 91 -3.44 -1.87 5.77
N THR A 92 -4.66 -2.11 5.29
CA THR A 92 -5.45 -1.12 4.53
C THR A 92 -5.60 0.19 5.29
N HIS A 93 -5.85 0.14 6.60
CA HIS A 93 -5.96 1.33 7.45
C HIS A 93 -4.65 2.12 7.54
N ARG A 94 -3.49 1.45 7.66
CA ARG A 94 -2.20 2.16 7.65
C ARG A 94 -1.91 2.77 6.29
N LEU A 95 -2.21 2.02 5.23
CA LEU A 95 -2.04 2.48 3.86
C LEU A 95 -2.93 3.70 3.57
N GLN A 96 -4.18 3.67 4.04
CA GLN A 96 -5.12 4.78 3.93
C GLN A 96 -4.58 6.05 4.58
N ARG A 97 -4.04 5.96 5.81
CA ARG A 97 -3.46 7.13 6.48
C ARG A 97 -2.27 7.71 5.71
N ILE A 98 -1.44 6.86 5.12
CA ILE A 98 -0.33 7.32 4.26
C ILE A 98 -0.89 8.00 3.01
N PHE A 99 -1.86 7.37 2.36
CA PHE A 99 -2.51 7.90 1.15
C PHE A 99 -3.14 9.28 1.38
N GLU A 100 -3.96 9.41 2.43
CA GLU A 100 -4.63 10.66 2.80
C GLU A 100 -3.63 11.78 3.07
N THR A 101 -2.55 11.50 3.82
CA THR A 101 -1.51 12.50 4.11
C THR A 101 -0.88 13.07 2.84
N GLU A 102 -0.48 12.21 1.91
CA GLU A 102 0.28 12.62 0.72
C GLU A 102 -0.64 13.31 -0.32
N ILE A 103 -1.91 12.90 -0.40
CA ILE A 103 -2.92 13.52 -1.26
C ILE A 103 -3.36 14.88 -0.70
N GLU A 104 -3.58 15.00 0.61
CA GLU A 104 -3.97 16.27 1.26
C GLU A 104 -2.86 17.32 1.14
N GLU A 105 -1.59 16.95 1.32
CA GLU A 105 -0.46 17.87 1.17
C GLU A 105 -0.31 18.41 -0.26
N HIS A 106 -0.71 17.65 -1.28
CA HIS A 106 -0.69 18.10 -2.68
C HIS A 106 -1.98 18.77 -3.14
N GLY A 107 -3.12 18.47 -2.51
CA GLY A 107 -4.37 19.20 -2.73
C GLY A 107 -4.37 20.59 -2.06
N SER A 108 -3.56 20.77 -1.01
CA SER A 108 -3.54 21.98 -0.17
C SER A 108 -2.35 22.92 -0.45
N ARG A 109 -1.34 22.51 -1.21
CA ARG A 109 -0.23 23.38 -1.65
C ARG A 109 -0.48 23.90 -3.07
N PRO A 110 -0.53 25.23 -3.30
CA PRO A 110 -0.41 25.74 -4.67
C PRO A 110 0.97 25.33 -5.23
N PRO A 111 1.08 25.10 -6.55
CA PRO A 111 2.38 24.84 -7.17
C PRO A 111 3.31 26.03 -6.88
N MET A 112 4.49 25.74 -6.35
CA MET A 112 5.59 26.72 -6.22
C MET A 112 6.23 26.95 -7.58
#